data_AF-A0A1B6L8I3-F1
#
_entry.id   AF-A0A1B6L8I3-F1
#
_cell.length_a   1.000
_cell.length_b   1.000
_cell.length_c   1.000
_cell.angle_alpha   90.00
_cell.angle_beta   90.00
_cell.angle_gamma   90.00
#
_symmetry.space_group_name_H-M   'P 1'
#
loop_
_entity.id
_entity.type
_entity.pdbx_description
1 polymer ?
#
loop_
_entity_poly.entity_id
_entity_poly.type
_entity_poly.pdbx_seq_one_letter_code
_entity_poly.pdbx_strand_id
1 'polypeptide(L)'
;EWSCLNKEVTQTNAQLKQLSEQFDNVTLVELSTAERSLHTRQGMHFNSRGKKWLAEQIAKAVRGRGCSEQVAAHSSNTNNEAFDSINQQTPGVRHESSENFLPPPTTSPDQLETG
;
A
#
# COMPACT_ATOMS: atom_id res chain seq x y z
N GLU A 1 -20.67 7.89 7.05
CA GLU A 1 -19.69 8.93 7.46
C GLU A 1 -18.29 8.37 7.32
N TRP A 2 -17.37 9.12 6.71
CA TRP A 2 -15.94 8.80 6.84
C TRP A 2 -15.39 9.51 8.07
N SER A 3 -14.81 8.70 8.96
CA SER A 3 -14.39 9.08 10.30
C SER A 3 -13.27 10.13 10.27
N CYS A 4 -13.09 10.81 11.40
CA CYS A 4 -12.00 11.76 11.73
C CYS A 4 -10.66 11.54 11.00
N LEU A 5 -10.25 10.28 10.78
CA LEU A 5 -9.04 9.90 10.05
C LEU A 5 -8.95 10.50 8.64
N ASN A 6 -10.05 10.64 7.90
CA ASN A 6 -10.01 11.27 6.57
C ASN A 6 -9.70 12.76 6.66
N LYS A 7 -10.10 13.43 7.76
CA LYS A 7 -9.76 14.85 7.98
C LYS A 7 -8.27 15.00 8.27
N GLU A 8 -7.70 14.11 9.09
CA GLU A 8 -6.27 14.09 9.38
C GLU A 8 -5.44 13.86 8.11
N VAL A 9 -5.79 12.85 7.29
CA VAL A 9 -5.11 12.60 6.01
C VAL A 9 -5.18 13.83 5.09
N THR A 10 -6.35 14.48 5.02
CA THR A 10 -6.53 15.69 4.19
C THR A 10 -5.65 16.84 4.70
N GLN A 11 -5.61 17.05 6.02
CA GLN A 11 -4.79 18.08 6.64
C GLN A 11 -3.30 17.82 6.43
N THR A 12 -2.83 16.59 6.63
CA THR A 12 -1.44 16.21 6.37
C THR A 12 -1.06 16.42 4.90
N ASN A 13 -1.91 16.02 3.96
CA ASN A 13 -1.66 16.25 2.53
C ASN A 13 -1.55 17.74 2.19
N ALA A 14 -2.40 18.58 2.78
CA ALA A 14 -2.33 20.03 2.60
C ALA A 14 -1.01 20.62 3.16
N GLN A 15 -0.57 20.16 4.34
CA GLN A 15 0.70 20.58 4.94
C GLN A 15 1.91 20.14 4.10
N LEU A 16 1.91 18.91 3.58
CA LEU A 16 2.96 18.42 2.69
C LEU A 16 3.06 19.26 1.41
N LYS A 17 1.91 19.66 0.85
CA LYS A 17 1.86 20.54 -0.32
C LYS A 17 2.48 21.90 -0.02
N GLN A 18 2.03 22.57 1.04
CA GLN A 18 2.57 23.86 1.46
C GLN A 18 4.07 23.79 1.76
N LEU A 19 4.54 22.69 2.35
CA LEU A 19 5.97 22.51 2.62
C LEU A 19 6.76 22.31 1.32
N SER A 20 6.25 21.51 0.39
CA SER A 20 6.93 21.26 -0.88
C SER A 20 7.09 22.51 -1.74
N GLU A 21 6.14 23.45 -1.66
CA GLU A 21 6.18 24.73 -2.38
C GLU A 21 7.26 25.68 -1.87
N GLN A 22 7.81 25.45 -0.66
CA GLN A 22 8.88 26.27 -0.08
C GLN A 22 10.28 25.88 -0.57
N PHE A 23 10.43 24.75 -1.26
CA PHE A 23 11.72 24.19 -1.64
C PHE A 23 11.75 23.77 -3.12
N ASP A 24 12.51 24.49 -3.94
CA ASP A 24 12.63 24.21 -5.39
C ASP A 24 13.23 22.82 -5.69
N ASN A 25 14.05 22.29 -4.78
CA ASN A 25 14.64 20.95 -4.89
C ASN A 25 13.71 19.83 -4.40
N VAL A 26 12.49 20.15 -3.97
CA VAL A 26 11.46 19.18 -3.54
C VAL A 26 10.33 19.14 -4.58
N THR A 27 9.68 17.99 -4.72
CA THR A 27 8.55 17.79 -5.63
C THR A 27 7.64 16.81 -4.94
N LEU A 28 6.42 17.27 -4.72
CA LEU A 28 5.38 16.45 -4.16
C LEU A 28 4.78 15.58 -5.26
N VAL A 29 4.70 14.27 -4.99
CA VAL A 29 3.94 13.33 -5.81
C VAL A 29 2.60 13.11 -5.12
N GLU A 30 1.52 13.64 -5.71
CA GLU A 30 0.19 13.61 -5.10
C GLU A 30 -0.52 12.28 -5.36
N LEU A 31 -0.63 11.45 -4.32
CA LEU A 31 -1.24 10.10 -4.40
C LEU A 31 -2.72 10.06 -3.98
N SER A 32 -3.25 11.15 -3.43
CA SER A 32 -4.66 11.30 -3.03
C SER A 32 -5.63 11.12 -4.20
N THR A 33 -5.15 11.32 -5.44
CA THR A 33 -5.91 11.19 -6.69
C THR A 33 -5.99 9.75 -7.21
N ALA A 34 -5.33 8.79 -6.56
CA ALA A 34 -5.32 7.42 -7.00
C ALA A 34 -6.70 6.76 -6.90
N GLU A 35 -7.14 6.11 -7.97
CA GLU A 35 -8.43 5.41 -8.01
C GLU A 35 -8.51 4.25 -7.01
N ARG A 36 -9.73 3.93 -6.54
CA ARG A 36 -9.98 2.80 -5.64
C ARG A 36 -9.51 1.46 -6.21
N SER A 37 -9.57 1.32 -7.54
CA SER A 37 -9.13 0.16 -8.32
C SER A 37 -7.63 -0.15 -8.18
N LEU A 38 -6.83 0.84 -7.79
CA LEU A 38 -5.38 0.70 -7.59
C LEU A 38 -5.02 0.19 -6.19
N HIS A 39 -5.99 0.14 -5.27
CA HIS A 39 -5.76 -0.26 -3.90
C HIS A 39 -6.13 -1.73 -3.65
N THR A 40 -5.65 -2.30 -2.56
CA THR A 40 -6.11 -3.62 -2.07
C THR A 40 -7.55 -3.54 -1.60
N ARG A 41 -8.16 -4.69 -1.29
CA ARG A 41 -9.54 -4.76 -0.79
C ARG A 41 -9.76 -3.85 0.43
N GLN A 42 -8.77 -3.71 1.31
CA GLN A 42 -8.82 -2.89 2.52
C GLN A 42 -8.68 -1.38 2.24
N GLY A 43 -8.14 -0.99 1.08
CA GLY A 43 -8.10 0.41 0.64
C GLY A 43 -6.92 1.23 1.12
N MET A 44 -6.15 0.75 2.09
CA MET A 44 -4.97 1.47 2.59
C MET A 44 -3.71 1.24 1.75
N HIS A 45 -3.54 0.04 1.20
CA HIS A 45 -2.33 -0.33 0.46
C HIS A 45 -2.59 -0.36 -1.04
N PHE A 46 -1.58 -0.08 -1.85
CA PHE A 46 -1.66 -0.31 -3.30
C PHE A 46 -1.53 -1.80 -3.66
N ASN A 47 -2.38 -2.26 -4.59
CA ASN A 47 -2.24 -3.58 -5.21
C ASN A 47 -1.07 -3.58 -6.23
N SER A 48 -0.90 -4.66 -7.01
CA SER A 48 0.18 -4.74 -8.01
C SER A 48 0.09 -3.62 -9.05
N ARG A 49 -1.12 -3.32 -9.54
CA ARG A 49 -1.37 -2.23 -10.50
C ARG A 49 -1.10 -0.86 -9.87
N GLY A 50 -1.54 -0.64 -8.63
CA GLY A 50 -1.28 0.61 -7.91
C GLY A 50 0.20 0.85 -7.65
N LYS A 51 0.98 -0.20 -7.34
CA LYS A 51 2.44 -0.09 -7.19
C LYS A 51 3.12 0.31 -8.50
N LYS A 52 2.71 -0.28 -9.63
CA LYS A 52 3.21 0.11 -10.95
C LYS A 52 2.87 1.57 -11.27
N TRP A 53 1.61 1.96 -11.04
CA TRP A 53 1.15 3.34 -11.21
C TRP A 53 1.97 4.32 -10.37
N LEU A 54 2.21 4.01 -9.09
CA LEU A 54 3.03 4.84 -8.20
C LEU A 54 4.46 5.00 -8.74
N ALA A 55 5.09 3.90 -9.19
CA ALA A 55 6.42 3.95 -9.77
C ALA A 55 6.48 4.87 -11.01
N GLU A 56 5.44 4.84 -11.85
CA GLU A 56 5.33 5.74 -13.01
C GLU A 56 5.21 7.22 -12.59
N GLN A 57 4.44 7.53 -11.54
CA GLN A 57 4.33 8.90 -11.02
C GLN A 57 5.66 9.41 -10.49
N ILE A 58 6.38 8.60 -9.71
CA ILE A 58 7.72 8.95 -9.21
C ILE A 58 8.69 9.16 -10.38
N ALA A 59 8.69 8.27 -11.36
CA ALA A 59 9.57 8.39 -12.53
C ALA A 59 9.26 9.65 -13.35
N LYS A 60 7.98 10.03 -13.50
CA LYS A 60 7.58 11.29 -14.13
C LYS A 60 8.09 12.51 -13.35
N ALA A 61 7.94 12.51 -12.04
CA ALA A 61 8.41 13.60 -11.18
C ALA A 61 9.93 13.78 -11.26
N VAL A 62 10.70 12.69 -11.33
CA VAL A 62 12.16 12.75 -11.50
C VAL A 62 12.54 13.29 -12.89
N ARG A 63 11.89 12.80 -13.96
CA ARG A 63 12.17 13.26 -15.33
C ARG A 63 11.80 14.74 -15.56
N GLY A 64 10.69 15.20 -14.98
CA GLY A 64 10.21 16.58 -15.12
C GLY A 64 11.17 17.64 -14.57
N ARG A 65 12.12 17.26 -13.70
CA ARG A 65 13.17 18.16 -13.18
C ARG A 65 14.41 18.26 -14.07
N GLY A 66 14.58 17.34 -15.01
CA GLY A 66 15.83 17.15 -15.74
C GLY A 66 15.85 17.65 -17.19
N CYS A 67 14.75 18.14 -17.76
CA CYS A 67 14.70 18.51 -19.17
C CYS A 67 13.69 19.62 -19.47
N SER A 68 14.19 20.85 -19.62
CA SER A 68 13.72 21.72 -20.70
C SER A 68 14.42 21.29 -21.99
N GLU A 69 14.05 20.14 -22.56
CA GLU A 69 14.51 19.79 -23.90
C GLU A 69 13.37 19.11 -24.66
N GLN A 70 12.98 19.76 -25.75
CA GLN A 70 11.96 19.33 -26.67
C GLN A 70 12.40 18.04 -27.36
N VAL A 71 11.65 16.96 -27.22
CA VAL A 71 11.56 15.95 -28.28
C VAL A 71 10.11 15.51 -28.39
N ALA A 72 9.43 16.11 -29.36
CA ALA A 72 8.24 15.55 -29.96
C ALA A 72 8.61 14.29 -30.75
N ALA A 73 7.69 13.31 -30.73
CA ALA A 73 7.53 12.23 -31.70
C ALA A 73 8.62 11.13 -31.78
N HIS A 74 8.24 9.92 -31.35
CA HIS A 74 8.14 8.71 -32.19
C HIS A 74 7.62 7.58 -31.30
N SER A 75 6.33 7.26 -31.39
CA SER A 75 5.76 6.20 -32.24
C SER A 75 5.57 4.89 -31.48
N SER A 76 4.30 4.50 -31.46
CA SER A 76 3.73 3.20 -31.13
C SER A 76 4.61 2.01 -31.51
N ASN A 77 4.75 1.04 -30.61
CA ASN A 77 4.63 -0.35 -31.04
C ASN A 77 4.11 -1.24 -29.91
N THR A 78 2.95 -1.82 -30.19
CA THR A 78 2.36 -2.97 -29.53
C THR A 78 3.27 -4.18 -29.65
N ASN A 79 3.39 -4.99 -28.60
CA ASN A 79 3.29 -6.44 -28.68
C ASN A 79 2.94 -6.99 -27.30
N ASN A 80 1.73 -7.55 -27.20
CA ASN A 80 1.42 -8.60 -26.25
C ASN A 80 2.34 -9.78 -26.52
N GLU A 81 2.97 -10.37 -25.51
CA GLU A 81 3.12 -11.82 -25.42
C GLU A 81 3.10 -12.25 -23.95
N ALA A 82 2.06 -13.05 -23.66
CA ALA A 82 1.99 -14.17 -22.74
C ALA A 82 2.94 -14.23 -21.53
N PHE A 83 2.35 -14.09 -20.34
CA PHE A 83 2.74 -14.92 -19.20
C PHE A 83 1.49 -15.43 -18.49
N ASP A 84 0.72 -16.24 -19.22
CA ASP A 84 -0.21 -17.19 -18.62
C ASP A 84 0.49 -18.54 -18.51
N SER A 85 0.29 -19.21 -17.37
CA SER A 85 0.63 -20.61 -17.08
C SER A 85 2.05 -20.91 -16.58
N ILE A 86 2.24 -20.76 -15.25
CA ILE A 86 2.81 -21.85 -14.45
C ILE A 86 1.86 -22.08 -13.26
N ASN A 87 0.90 -22.96 -13.48
CA ASN A 87 0.24 -23.72 -12.43
C ASN A 87 0.82 -25.13 -12.49
N GLN A 88 1.60 -25.54 -11.49
CA GLN A 88 1.79 -26.95 -11.19
C GLN A 88 1.72 -27.14 -9.66
N GLN A 89 0.65 -27.84 -9.30
CA GLN A 89 0.33 -28.42 -8.00
C GLN A 89 1.46 -29.31 -7.48
N THR A 90 1.58 -29.42 -6.16
CA THR A 90 2.05 -30.65 -5.48
C THR A 90 1.38 -30.77 -4.10
N PRO A 91 1.28 -32.00 -3.55
CA PRO A 91 0.06 -32.54 -2.95
C PRO A 91 -0.03 -32.33 -1.43
N GLY A 92 -1.26 -32.49 -0.94
CA GLY A 92 -1.55 -32.52 0.49
C GLY A 92 -0.77 -33.60 1.24
N VAL A 93 -0.08 -33.17 2.28
CA VAL A 93 0.34 -34.03 3.39
C VAL A 93 -0.49 -33.60 4.59
N ARG A 94 -1.53 -34.39 4.89
CA ARG A 94 -2.14 -34.46 6.22
C ARG A 94 -1.04 -34.98 7.16
N HIS A 95 -0.65 -34.16 8.13
CA HIS A 95 -0.17 -34.67 9.40
C HIS A 95 -1.17 -34.22 10.47
N GLU A 96 -2.04 -35.15 10.85
CA GLU A 96 -2.66 -35.11 12.16
C GLU A 96 -1.53 -35.23 13.19
N SER A 97 -1.45 -34.28 14.11
CA SER A 97 -0.67 -34.40 15.33
C SER A 97 -1.42 -33.61 16.39
N SER A 98 -2.20 -34.36 17.16
CA SER A 98 -2.87 -33.93 18.37
C SER A 98 -1.84 -33.46 19.39
N GLU A 99 -1.84 -32.18 19.77
CA GLU A 99 -1.26 -31.75 21.05
C GLU A 99 -2.13 -30.66 21.68
N ASN A 100 -3.02 -31.12 22.56
CA ASN A 100 -3.27 -30.60 23.90
C ASN A 100 -3.42 -29.09 24.07
N PHE A 101 -4.68 -28.67 24.04
CA PHE A 101 -5.19 -27.56 24.85
C PHE A 101 -4.68 -27.67 26.30
N LEU A 102 -3.94 -26.67 26.75
CA LEU A 102 -3.88 -26.31 28.17
C LEU A 102 -4.56 -24.95 28.32
N PRO A 103 -5.70 -24.86 29.02
CA PRO A 103 -6.23 -23.57 29.42
C PRO A 103 -5.28 -22.91 30.45
N PRO A 104 -5.21 -21.57 30.50
CA PRO A 104 -4.43 -20.87 31.50
C PRO A 104 -4.95 -21.19 32.91
N PRO A 105 -4.06 -21.25 33.93
CA PRO A 105 -4.48 -21.51 35.30
C PRO A 105 -5.40 -20.38 35.79
N THR A 106 -6.61 -20.76 36.17
CA THR A 106 -7.53 -19.93 36.95
C THR A 106 -6.96 -19.75 38.35
N THR A 107 -6.33 -18.61 38.60
CA THR A 107 -5.97 -18.20 39.96
C THR A 107 -7.18 -17.50 40.57
N SER A 108 -7.99 -18.26 41.30
CA SER A 108 -8.90 -17.73 42.31
C SER A 108 -8.10 -17.48 43.59
N PRO A 109 -8.03 -16.26 44.13
CA PRO A 109 -7.80 -16.07 45.55
C PRO A 109 -9.14 -16.22 46.27
N ASP A 110 -9.23 -17.34 46.98
CA ASP A 110 -10.22 -17.58 48.02
C ASP A 110 -10.01 -16.58 49.18
N GLN A 111 -11.10 -16.44 49.92
CA GLN A 111 -11.32 -15.62 51.10
C GLN A 111 -10.14 -15.56 52.08
N LEU A 112 -9.83 -14.37 52.61
CA LEU A 112 -9.29 -14.24 53.96
C LEU A 112 -9.91 -13.02 54.65
N GLU A 113 -10.22 -13.26 55.91
CA GLU A 113 -11.23 -12.66 56.74
C GLU A 113 -11.02 -11.19 57.11
N THR A 114 -12.17 -10.57 57.40
CA THR A 114 -12.38 -9.54 58.41
C THR A 114 -11.51 -9.69 59.66
N GLY A 115 -10.84 -8.61 60.03
CA GLY A 115 -10.29 -8.33 61.36
C GLY A 115 -10.15 -6.83 61.53
#